data_AF-A0A6I1QFM6-F1
#
_entry.id   AF-A0A6I1QFM6-F1
#
_cell.length_a   1.000
_cell.length_b   1.000
_cell.length_c   1.000
_cell.angle_alpha   90.00
_cell.angle_beta   90.00
_cell.angle_gamma   90.00
#
_symmetry.space_group_name_H-M   'P 1'
#
loop_
_entity.id
_entity.type
_entity.pdbx_description
1 polymer ?
#
loop_
_entity_poly.entity_id
_entity_poly.type
_entity_poly.pdbx_seq_one_letter_code
_entity_poly.pdbx_strand_id
1 'polypeptide(L)'
;MYKTMSVMLLFPTSIMAGEVDNYYAWGKTIKNSEAVFNHYLNQHIESSLQQLSNKQQSLTCEQVALVVMKDLGATRYPLKHRGALNTDMELWAQQSELVDRQPDDNTSLDEYAQHSIYSPVMRTAGVKTDLDHVVNVAGVYFGTDKISHFLGSGYEYYARYLKAIQKDSQEFSQAKSIIWATKMEGGLLGIKVVGVYSYADLEANYQGFEMARDLCRLQHIENADGWSLSQPVDMRKYVNPNWDESFYLSTYSDSRAKKVKQNMQLHEGVCANRQQLWVKQQRQFYLQWESNYPPFDQETLNSSFSTYLLTLAQHYAHQEPYENDSSLKAHLKTLSLTMEEFNYFIREAKVPQQQGYSLQELCS
;
A
#
# COMPACT_ATOMS: atom_id res chain seq x y z
N MET A 1 46.85 -6.01 33.36
CA MET A 1 46.28 -5.03 32.40
C MET A 1 45.22 -5.74 31.58
N TYR A 2 43.96 -5.66 32.01
CA TYR A 2 42.84 -6.21 31.25
C TYR A 2 42.50 -5.25 30.12
N LYS A 3 42.74 -5.66 28.86
CA LYS A 3 42.25 -4.95 27.69
C LYS A 3 40.72 -5.13 27.65
N THR A 4 40.00 -4.09 28.06
CA THR A 4 38.57 -3.94 27.76
C THR A 4 38.43 -3.80 26.26
N MET A 5 37.99 -4.87 25.61
CA MET A 5 37.59 -4.86 24.20
C MET A 5 36.22 -4.17 24.14
N SER A 6 36.20 -2.88 23.83
CA SER A 6 34.95 -2.18 23.51
C SER A 6 34.34 -2.80 22.26
N VAL A 7 33.32 -3.62 22.45
CA VAL A 7 32.39 -4.00 21.39
C VAL A 7 31.58 -2.75 21.09
N MET A 8 31.94 -2.06 20.02
CA MET A 8 31.13 -0.98 19.46
C MET A 8 29.92 -1.64 18.81
N LEU A 9 28.85 -1.82 19.59
CA LEU A 9 27.52 -2.14 19.09
C LEU A 9 27.08 -0.95 18.23
N LEU A 10 27.33 -1.03 16.93
CA LEU A 10 26.62 -0.24 15.93
C LEU A 10 25.16 -0.70 15.99
N PHE A 11 24.37 -0.04 16.84
CA PHE A 11 22.92 -0.11 16.73
C PHE A 11 22.55 0.48 15.37
N PRO A 12 21.86 -0.26 14.49
CA PRO A 12 21.31 0.34 13.29
C PRO A 12 20.35 1.44 13.74
N THR A 13 20.66 2.66 13.33
CA THR A 13 19.78 3.83 13.47
C THR A 13 18.50 3.52 12.70
N SER A 14 17.40 3.45 13.45
CA SER A 14 16.00 3.60 13.01
C SER A 14 15.65 2.99 11.65
N ILE A 15 15.28 1.71 11.65
CA ILE A 15 14.55 1.09 10.52
C ILE A 15 13.35 0.38 11.11
N MET A 16 12.22 1.09 11.19
CA MET A 16 10.91 0.51 11.40
C MET A 16 9.96 1.28 10.48
N ALA A 17 9.24 0.56 9.62
CA ALA A 17 8.31 1.13 8.65
C ALA A 17 7.41 2.19 9.29
N GLY A 18 7.34 3.34 8.62
CA GLY A 18 6.54 4.48 9.03
C GLY A 18 5.11 4.31 8.57
N GLU A 19 4.18 4.45 9.51
CA GLU A 19 2.81 4.84 9.18
C GLU A 19 2.84 6.25 8.56
N VAL A 20 1.80 6.62 7.81
CA VAL A 20 1.66 7.96 7.25
C VAL A 20 0.43 8.66 7.80
N ASP A 21 0.53 9.95 8.08
CA ASP A 21 -0.62 10.81 8.35
C ASP A 21 -1.01 11.61 7.09
N ASN A 22 -1.86 11.03 6.23
CA ASN A 22 -2.39 11.72 5.05
C ASN A 22 -3.19 12.98 5.37
N TYR A 23 -3.75 13.11 6.58
CA TYR A 23 -4.50 14.29 7.00
C TYR A 23 -3.60 15.51 7.15
N TYR A 24 -2.32 15.29 7.47
CA TYR A 24 -1.32 16.35 7.58
C TYR A 24 -1.08 17.11 6.27
N ALA A 25 -1.39 16.49 5.12
CA ALA A 25 -1.26 17.09 3.80
C ALA A 25 -2.52 17.86 3.34
N TRP A 26 -3.62 17.83 4.10
CA TRP A 26 -4.86 18.49 3.69
C TRP A 26 -4.70 20.01 3.54
N GLY A 27 -5.09 20.51 2.37
CA GLY A 27 -4.99 21.92 2.02
C GLY A 27 -3.57 22.38 1.69
N LYS A 28 -2.58 21.49 1.74
CA LYS A 28 -1.20 21.78 1.34
C LYS A 28 -1.01 21.44 -0.13
N THR A 29 -0.28 22.29 -0.84
CA THR A 29 0.06 22.02 -2.25
C THR A 29 1.33 21.19 -2.31
N ILE A 30 1.24 20.00 -2.89
CA ILE A 30 2.37 19.13 -3.21
C ILE A 30 2.44 19.02 -4.74
N LYS A 31 3.57 19.38 -5.34
CA LYS A 31 3.78 19.30 -6.80
C LYS A 31 3.69 17.85 -7.28
N ASN A 32 3.11 17.67 -8.48
CA ASN A 32 3.06 16.36 -9.12
C ASN A 32 4.47 15.85 -9.41
N SER A 33 4.82 14.69 -8.83
CA SER A 33 6.14 14.05 -8.95
C SER A 33 6.15 12.88 -9.93
N GLU A 34 5.06 12.69 -10.69
CA GLU A 34 4.89 11.63 -11.69
C GLU A 34 6.12 11.41 -12.58
N ALA A 35 6.63 12.47 -13.22
CA ALA A 35 7.73 12.34 -14.17
C ALA A 35 9.01 11.80 -13.49
N VAL A 36 9.27 12.23 -12.25
CA VAL A 36 10.45 11.83 -11.49
C VAL A 36 10.33 10.38 -11.03
N PHE A 37 9.14 9.98 -10.55
CA PHE A 37 8.89 8.60 -10.16
C PHE A 37 8.92 7.64 -11.35
N ASN A 38 8.33 8.00 -12.50
CA ASN A 38 8.40 7.20 -13.72
C ASN A 38 9.85 7.06 -14.21
N HIS A 39 10.64 8.13 -14.16
CA HIS A 39 12.06 8.07 -14.52
C HIS A 39 12.82 7.10 -13.60
N TYR A 40 12.67 7.24 -12.28
CA TYR A 40 13.32 6.37 -11.31
C TYR A 40 12.94 4.90 -11.54
N LEU A 41 11.64 4.61 -11.65
CA LEU A 41 11.13 3.25 -11.82
C LEU A 41 11.69 2.58 -13.07
N ASN A 42 11.59 3.24 -14.23
CA ASN A 42 12.03 2.66 -15.50
C ASN A 42 13.54 2.47 -15.56
N GLN A 43 14.33 3.42 -15.03
CA GLN A 43 15.78 3.28 -14.96
C GLN A 43 16.19 2.04 -14.13
N HIS A 44 15.50 1.77 -13.03
CA HIS A 44 15.81 0.61 -12.19
C HIS A 44 15.31 -0.71 -12.79
N ILE A 45 14.18 -0.71 -13.51
CA ILE A 45 13.75 -1.86 -14.30
C ILE A 45 14.80 -2.20 -15.37
N GLU A 46 15.24 -1.21 -16.16
CA GLU A 46 16.28 -1.40 -17.17
C GLU A 46 17.58 -1.94 -16.56
N SER A 47 18.01 -1.36 -15.42
CA SER A 47 19.19 -1.84 -14.70
C SER A 47 19.05 -3.30 -14.25
N SER A 48 17.88 -3.69 -13.71
CA SER A 48 17.62 -5.09 -13.33
C SER A 48 17.70 -6.02 -14.54
N LEU A 49 17.09 -5.64 -15.66
CA LEU A 49 17.11 -6.43 -16.90
C LEU A 49 18.53 -6.59 -17.46
N GLN A 50 19.34 -5.52 -17.46
CA GLN A 50 20.73 -5.55 -17.89
C GLN A 50 21.59 -6.51 -17.04
N GLN A 51 21.31 -6.62 -15.74
CA GLN A 51 22.04 -7.49 -14.83
C GLN A 51 21.73 -8.99 -15.04
N LEU A 52 20.59 -9.35 -15.65
CA LEU A 52 20.21 -10.74 -15.86
C LEU A 52 21.24 -11.51 -16.75
N SER A 53 21.89 -10.84 -17.71
CA SER A 53 22.96 -11.37 -18.60
C SER A 53 22.64 -12.69 -19.35
N ASN A 54 23.51 -13.10 -20.29
CA ASN A 54 23.34 -14.30 -21.13
C ASN A 54 23.11 -15.62 -20.37
N LYS A 55 23.35 -15.68 -19.05
CA LYS A 55 23.15 -16.90 -18.23
C LYS A 55 21.69 -17.19 -17.87
N GLN A 56 20.76 -16.29 -18.19
CA GLN A 56 19.34 -16.40 -17.80
C GLN A 56 18.35 -16.25 -18.97
N GLN A 57 18.80 -16.44 -20.22
CA GLN A 57 17.91 -16.47 -21.40
C GLN A 57 16.81 -17.54 -21.32
N SER A 58 16.98 -18.57 -20.48
CA SER A 58 16.01 -19.67 -20.32
C SER A 58 14.85 -19.36 -19.36
N LEU A 59 14.84 -18.20 -18.69
CA LEU A 59 13.74 -17.82 -17.80
C LEU A 59 12.48 -17.51 -18.61
N THR A 60 11.31 -17.82 -18.05
CA THR A 60 10.04 -17.32 -18.62
C THR A 60 9.86 -15.84 -18.30
N CYS A 61 8.96 -15.16 -19.01
CA CYS A 61 8.67 -13.76 -18.73
C CYS A 61 8.25 -13.55 -17.27
N GLU A 62 7.41 -14.42 -16.73
CA GLU A 62 6.93 -14.33 -15.35
C GLU A 62 8.08 -14.47 -14.34
N GLN A 63 9.06 -15.33 -14.64
CA GLN A 63 10.26 -15.47 -13.81
C GLN A 63 11.12 -14.21 -13.86
N VAL A 64 11.23 -13.57 -15.02
CA VAL A 64 11.96 -12.30 -15.17
C VAL A 64 11.24 -11.16 -14.48
N ALA A 65 9.91 -11.03 -14.65
CA ALA A 65 9.10 -10.06 -13.93
C ALA A 65 9.26 -10.22 -12.42
N LEU A 66 9.32 -11.47 -11.92
CA LEU A 66 9.58 -11.74 -10.51
C LEU A 66 10.98 -11.28 -10.06
N VAL A 67 12.01 -11.43 -10.89
CA VAL A 67 13.36 -10.91 -10.58
C VAL A 67 13.37 -9.38 -10.58
N VAL A 68 12.76 -8.74 -11.57
CA VAL A 68 12.64 -7.28 -11.63
C VAL A 68 11.98 -6.74 -10.36
N MET A 69 10.84 -7.29 -9.97
CA MET A 69 10.14 -6.88 -8.74
C MET A 69 10.99 -7.12 -7.49
N LYS A 70 11.75 -8.22 -7.46
CA LYS A 70 12.66 -8.53 -6.36
C LYS A 70 13.75 -7.46 -6.23
N ASP A 71 14.35 -7.04 -7.33
CA ASP A 71 15.42 -6.05 -7.35
C ASP A 71 14.90 -4.64 -7.01
N LEU A 72 13.67 -4.32 -7.41
CA LEU A 72 13.05 -3.02 -7.12
C LEU A 72 12.68 -2.84 -5.65
N GLY A 73 12.15 -3.88 -4.99
CA GLY A 73 11.53 -3.71 -3.68
C GLY A 73 11.85 -4.78 -2.65
N ALA A 74 12.43 -5.90 -3.05
CA ALA A 74 12.59 -7.08 -2.20
C ALA A 74 14.09 -7.35 -1.87
N THR A 75 14.90 -6.30 -1.83
CA THR A 75 16.34 -6.34 -1.56
C THR A 75 16.69 -6.11 -0.08
N ARG A 76 15.84 -5.37 0.65
CA ARG A 76 16.06 -4.98 2.07
C ARG A 76 15.17 -5.77 3.04
N TYR A 77 15.30 -7.09 3.05
CA TYR A 77 14.64 -7.92 4.07
C TYR A 77 15.50 -8.04 5.33
N PRO A 78 15.07 -7.52 6.50
CA PRO A 78 15.69 -7.94 7.75
C PRO A 78 15.43 -9.44 8.01
N LEU A 79 14.30 -9.98 7.54
CA LEU A 79 13.92 -11.39 7.64
C LEU A 79 13.02 -11.81 6.46
N LYS A 80 13.30 -12.97 5.86
CA LYS A 80 12.53 -13.54 4.73
C LYS A 80 11.04 -13.68 5.10
N HIS A 81 10.13 -13.34 4.17
CA HIS A 81 8.66 -13.50 4.29
C HIS A 81 7.91 -12.54 5.22
N ARG A 82 8.48 -11.36 5.55
CA ARG A 82 7.83 -10.38 6.44
C ARG A 82 7.30 -9.12 5.76
N GLY A 83 7.25 -9.09 4.42
CA GLY A 83 7.05 -7.85 3.67
C GLY A 83 8.35 -7.04 3.63
N ALA A 84 8.65 -6.43 2.49
CA ALA A 84 9.78 -5.53 2.37
C ALA A 84 9.30 -4.10 2.58
N LEU A 85 9.98 -3.39 3.48
CA LEU A 85 9.69 -2.03 3.91
C LEU A 85 10.96 -1.22 3.73
N ASN A 86 10.86 0.10 3.59
CA ASN A 86 12.01 0.97 3.35
C ASN A 86 12.77 0.58 2.07
N THR A 87 12.03 0.34 0.98
CA THR A 87 12.59 0.11 -0.36
C THR A 87 13.47 1.28 -0.79
N ASP A 88 14.38 1.04 -1.73
CA ASP A 88 15.30 2.08 -2.21
C ASP A 88 14.54 3.30 -2.76
N MET A 89 13.41 3.06 -3.45
CA MET A 89 12.57 4.12 -4.01
C MET A 89 11.80 4.91 -2.94
N GLU A 90 11.31 4.26 -1.87
CA GLU A 90 10.72 4.97 -0.72
C GLU A 90 11.75 5.90 -0.08
N LEU A 91 12.90 5.37 0.30
CA LEU A 91 13.95 6.14 0.98
C LEU A 91 14.50 7.25 0.11
N TRP A 92 14.65 7.00 -1.19
CA TRP A 92 15.01 8.03 -2.16
C TRP A 92 13.94 9.13 -2.20
N ALA A 93 12.65 8.80 -2.23
CA ALA A 93 11.58 9.79 -2.27
C ALA A 93 11.53 10.67 -1.01
N GLN A 94 11.85 10.11 0.15
CA GLN A 94 11.94 10.85 1.42
C GLN A 94 13.13 11.81 1.48
N GLN A 95 14.19 11.58 0.69
CA GLN A 95 15.45 12.34 0.76
C GLN A 95 15.72 13.22 -0.47
N SER A 96 15.02 12.97 -1.57
CA SER A 96 15.29 13.60 -2.86
C SER A 96 14.72 15.02 -2.94
N GLU A 97 15.55 16.00 -3.29
CA GLU A 97 15.09 17.36 -3.60
C GLU A 97 14.21 17.44 -4.86
N LEU A 98 14.17 16.37 -5.66
CA LEU A 98 13.33 16.28 -6.86
C LEU A 98 11.87 15.94 -6.54
N VAL A 99 11.59 15.47 -5.31
CA VAL A 99 10.26 15.03 -4.89
C VAL A 99 9.70 16.01 -3.88
N ASP A 100 8.68 16.75 -4.30
CA ASP A 100 7.94 17.63 -3.39
C ASP A 100 7.10 16.77 -2.44
N ARG A 101 7.14 17.10 -1.13
CA ARG A 101 6.62 16.23 -0.07
C ARG A 101 6.14 17.01 1.16
N GLN A 102 5.35 16.35 2.00
CA GLN A 102 4.88 16.87 3.28
C GLN A 102 5.12 15.84 4.39
N PRO A 103 5.70 16.20 5.55
CA PRO A 103 6.35 17.49 5.86
C PRO A 103 7.43 17.87 4.84
N ASP A 104 7.70 19.17 4.69
CA ASP A 104 8.83 19.64 3.90
C ASP A 104 10.13 19.60 4.73
N ASP A 105 11.26 19.91 4.11
CA ASP A 105 12.57 19.89 4.79
C ASP A 105 12.72 20.93 5.92
N ASN A 106 11.77 21.88 6.04
CA ASN A 106 11.76 22.87 7.12
C ASN A 106 11.07 22.34 8.38
N THR A 107 10.34 21.24 8.28
CA THR A 107 9.58 20.65 9.38
C THR A 107 10.29 19.38 9.87
N SER A 108 10.72 19.36 11.14
CA SER A 108 11.37 18.17 11.68
C SER A 108 10.39 17.00 11.83
N LEU A 109 10.89 15.76 11.71
CA LEU A 109 10.05 14.56 11.92
C LEU A 109 9.48 14.48 13.35
N ASP A 110 10.17 15.05 14.35
CA ASP A 110 9.64 15.15 15.72
C ASP A 110 8.45 16.10 15.82
N GLU A 111 8.52 17.25 15.13
CA GLU A 111 7.42 18.20 15.04
C GLU A 111 6.23 17.58 14.30
N TYR A 112 6.47 16.98 13.14
CA TYR A 112 5.44 16.27 12.38
C TYR A 112 4.74 15.21 13.24
N ALA A 113 5.50 14.35 13.95
CA ALA A 113 4.94 13.33 14.80
C ALA A 113 4.09 13.90 15.97
N GLN A 114 4.46 15.06 16.52
CA GLN A 114 3.70 15.73 17.58
C GLN A 114 2.36 16.31 17.10
N HIS A 115 2.30 16.73 15.85
CA HIS A 115 1.11 17.32 15.22
C HIS A 115 0.27 16.33 14.40
N SER A 116 0.71 15.07 14.32
CA SER A 116 0.00 14.02 13.59
C SER A 116 -1.20 13.45 14.35
N ILE A 117 -2.14 12.83 13.64
CA ILE A 117 -3.23 12.05 14.25
C ILE A 117 -2.73 10.88 15.13
N TYR A 118 -1.46 10.49 14.97
CA TYR A 118 -0.84 9.42 15.74
C TYR A 118 -0.12 9.87 17.01
N SER A 119 -0.11 11.18 17.28
CA SER A 119 0.53 11.81 18.44
C SER A 119 0.17 11.14 19.79
N PRO A 120 1.10 11.05 20.75
CA PRO A 120 2.52 11.40 20.64
C PRO A 120 3.27 10.40 19.73
N VAL A 121 4.52 10.73 19.39
CA VAL A 121 5.46 9.91 18.59
C VAL A 121 5.19 8.41 18.70
N MET A 122 4.98 7.76 17.55
CA MET A 122 4.74 6.33 17.47
C MET A 122 5.96 5.55 17.95
N ARG A 123 5.70 4.41 18.59
CA ARG A 123 6.73 3.50 19.05
C ARG A 123 6.39 2.07 18.72
N THR A 124 7.30 1.38 18.04
CA THR A 124 7.22 -0.04 17.76
C THR A 124 8.23 -0.78 18.62
N ALA A 125 7.76 -1.71 19.45
CA ALA A 125 8.59 -2.43 20.43
C ALA A 125 9.46 -1.49 21.31
N GLY A 126 8.94 -0.31 21.64
CA GLY A 126 9.63 0.71 22.45
C GLY A 126 10.58 1.64 21.67
N VAL A 127 10.91 1.30 20.42
CA VAL A 127 11.74 2.13 19.52
C VAL A 127 10.85 3.18 18.85
N LYS A 128 11.35 4.41 18.72
CA LYS A 128 10.67 5.47 17.97
C LYS A 128 10.48 5.04 16.52
N THR A 129 9.27 5.23 16.01
CA THR A 129 8.91 5.02 14.61
C THR A 129 8.59 6.40 14.03
N ASP A 130 9.36 6.82 13.04
CA ASP A 130 9.10 8.06 12.32
C ASP A 130 7.91 7.85 11.37
N LEU A 131 7.17 8.92 11.11
CA LEU A 131 6.07 8.90 10.15
C LEU A 131 6.60 9.21 8.75
N ASP A 132 5.97 8.57 7.77
CA ASP A 132 6.33 8.72 6.37
C ASP A 132 5.80 10.03 5.77
N HIS A 133 6.44 10.45 4.67
CA HIS A 133 6.11 11.68 3.98
C HIS A 133 4.95 11.45 3.02
N VAL A 134 4.08 12.43 2.85
CA VAL A 134 3.05 12.45 1.81
C VAL A 134 3.63 13.06 0.53
N VAL A 135 3.44 12.40 -0.61
CA VAL A 135 3.83 12.86 -1.94
C VAL A 135 2.61 12.92 -2.86
N ASN A 136 2.77 13.52 -4.05
CA ASN A 136 1.71 13.60 -5.06
C ASN A 136 2.14 12.96 -6.38
N VAL A 137 1.37 11.99 -6.87
CA VAL A 137 1.47 11.46 -8.24
C VAL A 137 0.11 11.54 -8.91
N ALA A 138 0.03 12.22 -10.05
CA ALA A 138 -1.19 12.39 -10.84
C ALA A 138 -2.41 12.88 -10.03
N GLY A 139 -2.18 13.74 -9.02
CA GLY A 139 -3.24 14.29 -8.18
C GLY A 139 -3.61 13.39 -6.98
N VAL A 140 -3.02 12.21 -6.84
CA VAL A 140 -3.20 11.31 -5.70
C VAL A 140 -2.14 11.59 -4.65
N TYR A 141 -2.59 11.92 -3.44
CA TYR A 141 -1.76 12.20 -2.27
C TYR A 141 -1.64 10.94 -1.43
N PHE A 142 -0.45 10.38 -1.31
CA PHE A 142 -0.21 9.12 -0.60
C PHE A 142 1.13 9.14 0.14
N GLY A 143 1.27 8.30 1.16
CA GLY A 143 2.51 8.17 1.91
C GLY A 143 3.60 7.43 1.17
N THR A 144 4.86 7.83 1.36
CA THR A 144 6.01 7.19 0.71
C THR A 144 6.12 5.70 1.04
N ASP A 145 5.61 5.26 2.18
CA ASP A 145 5.53 3.87 2.62
C ASP A 145 4.76 3.00 1.61
N LYS A 146 3.75 3.56 0.94
CA LYS A 146 2.99 2.88 -0.12
C LYS A 146 3.88 2.44 -1.28
N ILE A 147 5.03 3.10 -1.51
CA ILE A 147 6.02 2.68 -2.51
C ILE A 147 6.65 1.35 -2.14
N SER A 148 6.95 1.12 -0.86
CA SER A 148 7.44 -0.18 -0.40
C SER A 148 6.38 -1.26 -0.46
N HIS A 149 5.14 -0.92 -0.16
CA HIS A 149 4.01 -1.82 -0.36
C HIS A 149 3.86 -2.20 -1.84
N PHE A 150 3.93 -1.23 -2.73
CA PHE A 150 3.88 -1.42 -4.18
C PHE A 150 5.02 -2.29 -4.71
N LEU A 151 6.28 -2.01 -4.38
CA LEU A 151 7.40 -2.76 -4.95
C LEU A 151 7.70 -4.04 -4.16
N GLY A 152 7.86 -3.91 -2.85
CA GLY A 152 8.30 -4.98 -1.96
C GLY A 152 7.22 -6.00 -1.63
N SER A 153 6.06 -5.53 -1.15
CA SER A 153 4.93 -6.43 -0.89
C SER A 153 4.22 -6.86 -2.17
N GLY A 154 4.22 -6.04 -3.22
CA GLY A 154 3.78 -6.44 -4.57
C GLY A 154 4.57 -7.62 -5.13
N TYR A 155 5.90 -7.67 -4.92
CA TYR A 155 6.71 -8.85 -5.21
C TYR A 155 6.19 -10.11 -4.47
N GLU A 156 5.88 -9.99 -3.18
CA GLU A 156 5.39 -11.13 -2.37
C GLU A 156 4.00 -11.62 -2.84
N TYR A 157 3.13 -10.71 -3.26
CA TYR A 157 1.85 -11.04 -3.88
C TYR A 157 2.07 -11.82 -5.18
N TYR A 158 2.90 -11.28 -6.08
CA TYR A 158 3.16 -11.90 -7.37
C TYR A 158 3.80 -13.29 -7.22
N ALA A 159 4.77 -13.44 -6.32
CA ALA A 159 5.40 -14.73 -6.02
C ALA A 159 4.37 -15.78 -5.54
N ARG A 160 3.41 -15.37 -4.70
CA ARG A 160 2.35 -16.26 -4.20
C ARG A 160 1.33 -16.59 -5.26
N TYR A 161 0.93 -15.60 -6.06
CA TYR A 161 0.05 -15.77 -7.19
C TYR A 161 0.61 -16.82 -8.17
N LEU A 162 1.87 -16.67 -8.60
CA LEU A 162 2.53 -17.63 -9.52
C LEU A 162 2.57 -19.06 -8.97
N LYS A 163 2.61 -19.22 -7.65
CA LYS A 163 2.52 -20.53 -7.00
C LYS A 163 1.08 -21.06 -6.94
N ALA A 164 0.11 -20.19 -6.67
CA ALA A 164 -1.30 -20.56 -6.52
C ALA A 164 -1.97 -20.94 -7.86
N ILE A 165 -1.64 -20.24 -8.96
CA ILE A 165 -2.21 -20.52 -10.29
C ILE A 165 -1.83 -21.90 -10.85
N GLN A 166 -0.90 -22.62 -10.21
CA GLN A 166 -0.60 -24.01 -10.54
C GLN A 166 -1.72 -24.98 -10.11
N LYS A 167 -2.65 -24.51 -9.25
CA LYS A 167 -3.70 -25.34 -8.63
C LYS A 167 -5.08 -24.70 -8.67
N ASP A 168 -5.15 -23.38 -8.64
CA ASP A 168 -6.39 -22.61 -8.50
C ASP A 168 -6.65 -21.72 -9.72
N SER A 169 -7.86 -21.17 -9.83
CA SER A 169 -8.19 -20.13 -10.82
C SER A 169 -7.32 -18.87 -10.63
N GLN A 170 -7.24 -18.02 -11.65
CA GLN A 170 -6.46 -16.78 -11.55
C GLN A 170 -7.04 -15.85 -10.48
N GLU A 171 -8.36 -15.72 -10.41
CA GLU A 171 -9.07 -14.85 -9.49
C GLU A 171 -8.98 -15.36 -8.05
N PHE A 172 -9.10 -16.67 -7.84
CA PHE A 172 -8.90 -17.21 -6.50
C PHE A 172 -7.43 -17.15 -6.06
N SER A 173 -6.48 -17.29 -6.99
CA SER A 173 -5.05 -17.06 -6.71
C SER A 173 -4.75 -15.62 -6.30
N GLN A 174 -5.43 -14.64 -6.89
CA GLN A 174 -5.38 -13.24 -6.46
C GLN A 174 -5.95 -13.09 -5.05
N ALA A 175 -7.14 -13.64 -4.78
CA ALA A 175 -7.76 -13.62 -3.45
C ALA A 175 -6.88 -14.25 -2.36
N LYS A 176 -6.19 -15.36 -2.66
CA LYS A 176 -5.22 -15.99 -1.73
C LYS A 176 -4.01 -15.10 -1.44
N SER A 177 -3.57 -14.30 -2.41
CA SER A 177 -2.47 -13.34 -2.21
C SER A 177 -2.91 -12.20 -1.28
N ILE A 178 -4.14 -11.70 -1.45
CA ILE A 178 -4.76 -10.72 -0.54
C ILE A 178 -4.93 -11.28 0.87
N ILE A 179 -5.37 -12.54 1.04
CA ILE A 179 -5.47 -13.21 2.36
C ILE A 179 -4.13 -13.18 3.10
N TRP A 180 -3.02 -13.47 2.40
CA TRP A 180 -1.70 -13.44 3.02
C TRP A 180 -1.37 -12.05 3.55
N ALA A 181 -1.66 -11.02 2.77
CA ALA A 181 -1.37 -9.64 3.13
C ALA A 181 -2.23 -9.13 4.29
N THR A 182 -3.53 -9.43 4.26
CA THR A 182 -4.42 -9.18 5.39
C THR A 182 -3.90 -9.84 6.67
N LYS A 183 -3.32 -11.04 6.61
CA LYS A 183 -2.71 -11.69 7.78
C LYS A 183 -1.44 -10.97 8.26
N MET A 184 -0.68 -10.34 7.37
CA MET A 184 0.48 -9.52 7.72
C MET A 184 0.05 -8.20 8.36
N GLU A 185 -0.92 -7.50 7.77
CA GLU A 185 -1.52 -6.27 8.29
C GLU A 185 -2.25 -6.49 9.62
N GLY A 186 -3.02 -7.58 9.73
CA GLY A 186 -3.64 -8.03 10.98
C GLY A 186 -2.66 -8.60 12.01
N GLY A 187 -1.37 -8.60 11.70
CA GLY A 187 -0.32 -9.33 12.38
C GLY A 187 0.91 -8.49 12.65
N LEU A 188 1.99 -8.84 11.96
CA LEU A 188 3.34 -8.37 12.25
C LEU A 188 3.65 -6.97 11.74
N LEU A 189 2.84 -6.44 10.82
CA LEU A 189 3.06 -5.14 10.20
C LEU A 189 2.08 -4.08 10.72
N GLY A 190 0.80 -4.42 10.92
CA GLY A 190 -0.22 -3.45 11.31
C GLY A 190 -0.77 -3.61 12.73
N ILE A 191 -2.03 -4.06 12.84
CA ILE A 191 -2.91 -3.77 13.99
C ILE A 191 -2.39 -4.32 15.33
N LYS A 192 -1.65 -5.43 15.33
CA LYS A 192 -1.11 -6.01 16.58
C LYS A 192 0.20 -5.33 17.02
N VAL A 193 0.89 -4.65 16.13
CA VAL A 193 2.22 -4.08 16.39
C VAL A 193 2.14 -2.57 16.57
N VAL A 194 1.48 -1.86 15.64
CA VAL A 194 1.36 -0.38 15.64
C VAL A 194 -0.05 0.11 15.93
N GLY A 195 -1.04 -0.77 15.82
CA GLY A 195 -2.44 -0.48 16.13
C GLY A 195 -3.26 0.05 14.95
N VAL A 196 -2.73 -0.03 13.73
CA VAL A 196 -3.35 0.42 12.47
C VAL A 196 -3.45 -0.77 11.52
N TYR A 197 -4.56 -0.89 10.81
CA TYR A 197 -4.76 -1.80 9.68
C TYR A 197 -5.08 -0.94 8.46
N SER A 198 -4.11 -0.81 7.56
CA SER A 198 -4.24 0.07 6.39
C SER A 198 -4.79 -0.70 5.19
N TYR A 199 -5.94 -0.28 4.68
CA TYR A 199 -6.46 -0.82 3.43
C TYR A 199 -5.73 -0.22 2.22
N ALA A 200 -5.15 0.97 2.38
CA ALA A 200 -4.31 1.60 1.37
C ALA A 200 -3.02 0.82 1.14
N ASP A 201 -2.43 0.23 2.18
CA ASP A 201 -1.30 -0.71 2.05
C ASP A 201 -1.67 -1.94 1.23
N LEU A 202 -2.84 -2.53 1.49
CA LEU A 202 -3.32 -3.70 0.74
C LEU A 202 -3.58 -3.39 -0.73
N GLU A 203 -4.05 -2.18 -1.01
CA GLU A 203 -4.23 -1.71 -2.38
C GLU A 203 -2.87 -1.45 -3.07
N ALA A 204 -1.94 -0.76 -2.40
CA ALA A 204 -0.60 -0.54 -2.95
C ALA A 204 0.10 -1.88 -3.26
N ASN A 205 0.01 -2.85 -2.34
CA ASN A 205 0.51 -4.22 -2.57
C ASN A 205 -0.12 -4.84 -3.83
N TYR A 206 -1.44 -4.75 -3.98
CA TYR A 206 -2.16 -5.33 -5.11
C TYR A 206 -1.77 -4.67 -6.44
N GLN A 207 -1.63 -3.35 -6.44
CA GLN A 207 -1.22 -2.60 -7.62
C GLN A 207 0.21 -2.93 -8.04
N GLY A 208 1.10 -3.21 -7.08
CA GLY A 208 2.44 -3.73 -7.32
C GLY A 208 2.44 -5.10 -8.00
N PHE A 209 1.51 -5.95 -7.58
CA PHE A 209 1.25 -7.24 -8.20
C PHE A 209 0.70 -7.10 -9.63
N GLU A 210 -0.23 -6.18 -9.88
CA GLU A 210 -0.73 -5.91 -11.23
C GLU A 210 0.37 -5.37 -12.14
N MET A 211 1.23 -4.47 -11.65
CA MET A 211 2.41 -4.02 -12.41
C MET A 211 3.31 -5.20 -12.77
N ALA A 212 3.58 -6.10 -11.84
CA ALA A 212 4.40 -7.29 -12.09
C ALA A 212 3.79 -8.20 -13.18
N ARG A 213 2.46 -8.36 -13.20
CA ARG A 213 1.75 -9.09 -14.27
C ARG A 213 1.85 -8.37 -15.60
N ASP A 214 1.69 -7.06 -15.58
CA ASP A 214 1.69 -6.21 -16.77
C ASP A 214 3.04 -6.14 -17.44
N LEU A 215 4.14 -6.33 -16.70
CA LEU A 215 5.48 -6.48 -17.30
C LEU A 215 5.43 -7.45 -18.50
N CYS A 216 4.71 -8.57 -18.34
CA CYS A 216 4.52 -9.57 -19.38
C CYS A 216 3.23 -9.39 -20.20
N ARG A 217 2.08 -9.18 -19.52
CA ARG A 217 0.76 -9.11 -20.18
C ARG A 217 0.68 -7.98 -21.20
N LEU A 218 1.32 -6.85 -20.91
CA LEU A 218 1.35 -5.67 -21.77
C LEU A 218 2.66 -5.53 -22.54
N GLN A 219 3.53 -6.56 -22.50
CA GLN A 219 4.81 -6.58 -23.20
C GLN A 219 5.68 -5.35 -22.89
N HIS A 220 5.79 -4.98 -21.60
CA HIS A 220 6.78 -3.99 -21.18
C HIS A 220 8.20 -4.56 -21.23
N ILE A 221 8.34 -5.87 -21.04
CA ILE A 221 9.62 -6.57 -21.20
C ILE A 221 9.53 -7.63 -22.29
N GLU A 222 10.62 -7.81 -23.04
CA GLU A 222 10.73 -8.78 -24.11
C GLU A 222 12.09 -9.47 -24.13
N ASN A 223 12.15 -10.65 -24.75
CA ASN A 223 13.36 -11.47 -24.91
C ASN A 223 13.61 -11.75 -26.39
N ALA A 224 14.16 -10.76 -27.10
CA ALA A 224 14.57 -10.91 -28.50
C ALA A 224 16.02 -11.42 -28.58
N ASP A 225 16.96 -10.64 -28.04
CA ASP A 225 18.40 -10.93 -27.97
C ASP A 225 18.94 -10.91 -26.52
N GLY A 226 18.01 -11.06 -25.57
CA GLY A 226 18.20 -10.78 -24.15
C GLY A 226 16.99 -10.00 -23.61
N TRP A 227 16.79 -10.07 -22.30
CA TRP A 227 15.70 -9.38 -21.64
C TRP A 227 15.93 -7.87 -21.67
N SER A 228 14.96 -7.12 -22.17
CA SER A 228 15.02 -5.66 -22.30
C SER A 228 13.65 -5.01 -22.07
N LEU A 229 13.65 -3.73 -21.75
CA LEU A 229 12.44 -2.92 -21.59
C LEU A 229 11.98 -2.45 -22.98
N SER A 230 10.91 -3.03 -23.50
CA SER A 230 10.32 -2.70 -24.80
C SER A 230 9.37 -1.51 -24.73
N GLN A 231 8.70 -1.31 -23.59
CA GLN A 231 7.81 -0.18 -23.33
C GLN A 231 7.98 0.30 -21.89
N PRO A 232 8.10 1.63 -21.65
CA PRO A 232 8.20 2.14 -20.29
C PRO A 232 6.92 1.86 -19.51
N VAL A 233 7.10 1.52 -18.23
CA VAL A 233 6.03 1.42 -17.25
C VAL A 233 5.60 2.82 -16.84
N ASP A 234 4.30 3.06 -16.80
CA ASP A 234 3.73 4.31 -16.29
C ASP A 234 3.05 4.05 -14.94
N MET A 235 3.68 4.55 -13.88
CA MET A 235 3.23 4.39 -12.49
C MET A 235 1.81 4.91 -12.26
N ARG A 236 1.33 5.87 -13.07
CA ARG A 236 -0.05 6.38 -12.99
C ARG A 236 -1.11 5.32 -13.23
N LYS A 237 -0.78 4.23 -13.93
CA LYS A 237 -1.72 3.12 -14.15
C LYS A 237 -2.02 2.35 -12.86
N TYR A 238 -1.16 2.49 -11.86
CA TYR A 238 -1.19 1.69 -10.64
C TYR A 238 -1.47 2.55 -9.40
N VAL A 239 -1.02 3.80 -9.37
CA VAL A 239 -1.38 4.77 -8.33
C VAL A 239 -2.84 5.19 -8.51
N ASN A 240 -3.62 5.06 -7.45
CA ASN A 240 -5.03 5.43 -7.46
C ASN A 240 -5.47 5.97 -6.09
N PRO A 241 -6.64 6.63 -6.00
CA PRO A 241 -7.11 7.27 -4.77
C PRO A 241 -7.16 6.39 -3.53
N ASN A 242 -7.32 5.07 -3.69
CA ASN A 242 -7.33 4.16 -2.54
C ASN A 242 -5.94 4.03 -1.87
N TRP A 243 -4.88 4.69 -2.36
CA TRP A 243 -3.59 4.81 -1.67
C TRP A 243 -3.57 5.94 -0.61
N ASP A 244 -4.55 6.84 -0.62
CA ASP A 244 -4.69 7.93 0.35
C ASP A 244 -5.44 7.43 1.60
N GLU A 245 -4.77 7.28 2.74
CA GLU A 245 -5.41 6.78 3.99
C GLU A 245 -6.44 7.75 4.59
N SER A 246 -6.44 9.00 4.15
CA SER A 246 -7.49 9.95 4.52
C SER A 246 -8.75 9.81 3.66
N PHE A 247 -8.67 9.02 2.58
CA PHE A 247 -9.78 8.62 1.71
C PHE A 247 -10.19 7.16 1.94
N TYR A 248 -9.24 6.21 1.86
CA TYR A 248 -9.46 4.80 2.11
C TYR A 248 -9.07 4.45 3.55
N LEU A 249 -9.96 4.83 4.47
CA LEU A 249 -9.68 4.95 5.90
C LEU A 249 -9.16 3.67 6.57
N SER A 250 -8.09 3.77 7.32
CA SER A 250 -7.55 2.67 8.12
C SER A 250 -8.49 2.27 9.27
N THR A 251 -8.41 0.99 9.68
CA THR A 251 -9.05 0.49 10.91
C THR A 251 -8.04 0.48 12.05
N TYR A 252 -8.45 0.85 13.26
CA TYR A 252 -7.56 0.95 14.40
C TYR A 252 -7.89 -0.08 15.49
N SER A 253 -6.90 -0.42 16.32
CA SER A 253 -7.16 -1.04 17.63
C SER A 253 -7.89 -0.04 18.55
N ASP A 254 -8.68 -0.51 19.52
CA ASP A 254 -9.44 0.38 20.44
C ASP A 254 -8.59 1.49 21.07
N SER A 255 -7.37 1.13 21.51
CA SER A 255 -6.45 2.07 22.13
C SER A 255 -5.94 3.14 21.15
N ARG A 256 -5.71 2.75 19.89
CA ARG A 256 -5.28 3.64 18.82
C ARG A 256 -6.43 4.49 18.32
N ALA A 257 -7.61 3.91 18.13
CA ALA A 257 -8.84 4.59 17.76
C ALA A 257 -9.13 5.77 18.70
N LYS A 258 -9.03 5.54 20.02
CA LYS A 258 -9.24 6.60 21.02
C LYS A 258 -8.27 7.78 20.84
N LYS A 259 -6.98 7.49 20.59
CA LYS A 259 -5.96 8.51 20.36
C LYS A 259 -6.19 9.26 19.05
N VAL A 260 -6.43 8.53 17.96
CA VAL A 260 -6.71 9.12 16.64
C VAL A 260 -7.91 10.06 16.75
N LYS A 261 -9.04 9.61 17.30
CA LYS A 261 -10.23 10.46 17.50
C LYS A 261 -9.92 11.71 18.33
N GLN A 262 -9.21 11.54 19.44
CA GLN A 262 -8.79 12.67 20.27
C GLN A 262 -7.89 13.65 19.50
N ASN A 263 -6.90 13.17 18.77
CA ASN A 263 -5.94 14.00 18.02
C ASN A 263 -6.59 14.68 16.81
N MET A 264 -7.53 14.01 16.13
CA MET A 264 -8.32 14.63 15.06
C MET A 264 -9.14 15.83 15.55
N GLN A 265 -9.56 15.82 16.82
CA GLN A 265 -10.25 16.93 17.47
C GLN A 265 -9.29 17.99 18.04
N LEU A 266 -8.16 17.56 18.62
CA LEU A 266 -7.22 18.43 19.33
C LEU A 266 -6.26 19.20 18.42
N HIS A 267 -5.79 18.57 17.33
CA HIS A 267 -4.92 19.25 16.39
C HIS A 267 -5.78 20.20 15.56
N GLU A 268 -5.71 21.48 15.92
CA GLU A 268 -6.47 22.55 15.29
C GLU A 268 -6.43 22.40 13.77
N GLY A 269 -7.62 22.41 13.17
CA GLY A 269 -7.76 22.35 11.73
C GLY A 269 -8.13 20.98 11.19
N VAL A 270 -7.72 19.82 11.71
CA VAL A 270 -7.93 18.56 10.94
C VAL A 270 -9.41 18.29 10.61
N CYS A 271 -10.29 18.24 11.60
CA CYS A 271 -11.73 18.07 11.35
C CYS A 271 -12.40 19.28 10.69
N ALA A 272 -11.89 20.50 10.92
CA ALA A 272 -12.37 21.70 10.24
C ALA A 272 -11.95 21.73 8.76
N ASN A 273 -10.78 21.15 8.44
CA ASN A 273 -10.14 21.15 7.12
C ASN A 273 -10.93 20.30 6.14
N ARG A 274 -11.70 19.31 6.62
CA ARG A 274 -12.70 18.60 5.82
C ARG A 274 -13.63 19.54 5.04
N GLN A 275 -13.92 20.72 5.61
CA GLN A 275 -14.81 21.69 4.97
C GLN A 275 -14.10 22.62 3.99
N GLN A 276 -12.77 22.63 3.96
CA GLN A 276 -12.00 23.41 3.00
C GLN A 276 -12.32 23.01 1.57
N LEU A 277 -12.29 24.00 0.68
CA LEU A 277 -12.57 23.80 -0.74
C LEU A 277 -11.61 22.78 -1.37
N TRP A 278 -10.33 22.83 -0.98
CA TRP A 278 -9.32 21.89 -1.48
C TRP A 278 -9.69 20.43 -1.18
N VAL A 279 -10.05 20.11 0.09
CA VAL A 279 -10.39 18.73 0.48
C VAL A 279 -11.63 18.26 -0.28
N LYS A 280 -12.66 19.11 -0.40
CA LYS A 280 -13.88 18.79 -1.15
C LYS A 280 -13.59 18.49 -2.62
N GLN A 281 -12.75 19.30 -3.26
CA GLN A 281 -12.36 19.12 -4.66
C GLN A 281 -11.53 17.83 -4.86
N GLN A 282 -10.59 17.56 -3.95
CA GLN A 282 -9.81 16.32 -3.98
C GLN A 282 -10.71 15.09 -3.88
N ARG A 283 -11.68 15.08 -2.95
CA ARG A 283 -12.62 13.97 -2.79
C ARG A 283 -13.52 13.79 -3.99
N GLN A 284 -14.02 14.87 -4.59
CA GLN A 284 -14.77 14.81 -5.84
C GLN A 284 -13.93 14.24 -6.98
N PHE A 285 -12.68 14.67 -7.11
CA PHE A 285 -11.74 14.14 -8.09
C PHE A 285 -11.51 12.63 -7.89
N TYR A 286 -11.30 12.19 -6.65
CA TYR A 286 -11.11 10.76 -6.32
C TYR A 286 -12.34 9.91 -6.62
N LEU A 287 -13.55 10.39 -6.31
CA LEU A 287 -14.79 9.67 -6.61
C LEU A 287 -15.12 9.60 -8.11
N GLN A 288 -14.47 10.42 -8.94
CA GLN A 288 -14.56 10.39 -10.40
C GLN A 288 -13.48 9.51 -11.04
N TRP A 289 -12.61 8.88 -10.25
CA TRP A 289 -11.57 8.01 -10.76
C TRP A 289 -12.16 6.79 -11.47
N GLU A 290 -11.53 6.38 -12.57
CA GLU A 290 -12.00 5.26 -13.36
C GLU A 290 -11.99 3.97 -12.54
N SER A 291 -13.11 3.25 -12.55
CA SER A 291 -13.26 1.97 -11.88
C SER A 291 -14.10 1.02 -12.74
N ASN A 292 -13.65 -0.23 -12.82
CA ASN A 292 -14.38 -1.31 -13.47
C ASN A 292 -15.36 -2.02 -12.51
N TYR A 293 -15.47 -1.57 -11.27
CA TYR A 293 -16.30 -2.19 -10.24
C TYR A 293 -17.38 -1.23 -9.76
N PRO A 294 -18.61 -1.70 -9.53
CA PRO A 294 -19.68 -0.85 -9.04
C PRO A 294 -19.35 -0.35 -7.62
N PRO A 295 -19.64 0.91 -7.29
CA PRO A 295 -19.53 1.40 -5.92
C PRO A 295 -20.63 0.78 -5.03
N PHE A 296 -20.36 0.62 -3.73
CA PHE A 296 -21.36 0.17 -2.76
C PHE A 296 -22.16 1.33 -2.16
N ASP A 297 -21.57 2.53 -2.14
CA ASP A 297 -22.17 3.78 -1.66
C ASP A 297 -21.59 4.98 -2.43
N GLN A 298 -21.92 6.21 -2.04
CA GLN A 298 -21.45 7.43 -2.71
C GLN A 298 -20.08 7.92 -2.23
N GLU A 299 -19.47 7.25 -1.25
CA GLU A 299 -18.25 7.69 -0.58
C GLU A 299 -17.07 6.74 -0.82
N THR A 300 -17.33 5.56 -1.38
CA THR A 300 -16.34 4.51 -1.64
C THR A 300 -15.93 4.46 -3.11
N LEU A 301 -14.63 4.22 -3.34
CA LEU A 301 -14.07 3.86 -4.64
C LEU A 301 -13.58 2.42 -4.60
N ASN A 302 -14.04 1.61 -5.55
CA ASN A 302 -13.57 0.24 -5.77
C ASN A 302 -12.64 0.22 -6.99
N SER A 303 -11.45 0.80 -6.90
CA SER A 303 -10.55 0.97 -8.05
C SER A 303 -10.00 -0.35 -8.64
N SER A 304 -10.10 -1.45 -7.90
CA SER A 304 -9.39 -2.70 -8.18
C SER A 304 -10.15 -3.93 -7.69
N PHE A 305 -9.70 -5.12 -8.12
CA PHE A 305 -10.20 -6.39 -7.57
C PHE A 305 -10.01 -6.46 -6.04
N SER A 306 -8.89 -5.94 -5.54
CA SER A 306 -8.55 -5.94 -4.11
C SER A 306 -9.51 -5.08 -3.30
N THR A 307 -9.69 -3.82 -3.68
CA THR A 307 -10.63 -2.90 -3.01
C THR A 307 -12.06 -3.42 -3.05
N TYR A 308 -12.49 -3.93 -4.20
CA TYR A 308 -13.84 -4.47 -4.35
C TYR A 308 -14.07 -5.73 -3.50
N LEU A 309 -13.14 -6.69 -3.52
CA LEU A 309 -13.24 -7.92 -2.72
C LEU A 309 -13.21 -7.64 -1.21
N LEU A 310 -12.34 -6.72 -0.77
CA LEU A 310 -12.26 -6.31 0.64
C LEU A 310 -13.55 -5.63 1.09
N THR A 311 -14.10 -4.71 0.30
CA THR A 311 -15.37 -4.03 0.62
C THR A 311 -16.54 -5.01 0.67
N LEU A 312 -16.61 -5.93 -0.30
CA LEU A 312 -17.61 -6.99 -0.31
C LEU A 312 -17.48 -7.88 0.93
N ALA A 313 -16.26 -8.29 1.30
CA ALA A 313 -16.02 -9.09 2.49
C ALA A 313 -16.43 -8.35 3.77
N GLN A 314 -16.14 -7.05 3.89
CA GLN A 314 -16.60 -6.26 5.04
C GLN A 314 -18.13 -6.19 5.13
N HIS A 315 -18.81 -6.06 4.00
CA HIS A 315 -20.26 -6.01 3.95
C HIS A 315 -20.88 -7.31 4.49
N TYR A 316 -20.34 -8.46 4.09
CA TYR A 316 -20.94 -9.77 4.37
C TYR A 316 -20.35 -10.54 5.56
N ALA A 317 -19.13 -10.22 6.02
CA ALA A 317 -18.49 -10.90 7.16
C ALA A 317 -19.27 -10.75 8.48
N HIS A 318 -20.19 -9.78 8.57
CA HIS A 318 -20.95 -9.45 9.78
C HIS A 318 -22.47 -9.60 9.64
N GLN A 319 -22.97 -10.08 8.48
CA GLN A 319 -24.40 -10.14 8.18
C GLN A 319 -24.90 -11.59 8.04
N GLU A 320 -25.29 -12.27 9.12
CA GLU A 320 -25.86 -13.62 9.03
C GLU A 320 -27.41 -13.60 8.90
N PRO A 321 -28.05 -14.40 8.00
CA PRO A 321 -27.49 -15.22 6.92
C PRO A 321 -27.54 -14.52 5.55
N TYR A 322 -26.42 -14.55 4.81
CA TYR A 322 -26.28 -13.85 3.51
C TYR A 322 -26.22 -14.75 2.27
N GLU A 323 -26.16 -16.07 2.43
CA GLU A 323 -25.94 -17.02 1.32
C GLU A 323 -27.07 -17.02 0.27
N ASN A 324 -28.27 -16.60 0.67
CA ASN A 324 -29.44 -16.48 -0.21
C ASN A 324 -29.58 -15.09 -0.85
N ASP A 325 -28.66 -14.16 -0.56
CA ASP A 325 -28.69 -12.83 -1.14
C ASP A 325 -28.35 -12.87 -2.64
N SER A 326 -29.34 -12.53 -3.47
CA SER A 326 -29.18 -12.45 -4.92
C SER A 326 -28.18 -11.38 -5.37
N SER A 327 -27.97 -10.33 -4.58
CA SER A 327 -26.98 -9.28 -4.86
C SER A 327 -25.56 -9.81 -4.69
N LEU A 328 -25.27 -10.58 -3.63
CA LEU A 328 -23.96 -11.22 -3.45
C LEU A 328 -23.59 -12.09 -4.65
N LYS A 329 -24.52 -12.89 -5.17
CA LYS A 329 -24.26 -13.73 -6.35
C LYS A 329 -23.83 -12.89 -7.58
N ALA A 330 -24.39 -11.69 -7.76
CA ALA A 330 -23.99 -10.79 -8.84
C ALA A 330 -22.59 -10.19 -8.60
N HIS A 331 -22.26 -9.82 -7.35
CA HIS A 331 -20.93 -9.35 -6.98
C HIS A 331 -19.87 -10.43 -7.20
N LEU A 332 -20.14 -11.67 -6.78
CA LEU A 332 -19.22 -12.81 -6.98
C LEU A 332 -19.00 -13.14 -8.44
N LYS A 333 -20.04 -13.02 -9.28
CA LYS A 333 -19.91 -13.15 -10.73
C LYS A 333 -18.99 -12.08 -11.31
N THR A 334 -19.05 -10.84 -10.81
CA THR A 334 -18.16 -9.75 -11.23
C THR A 334 -16.70 -10.04 -10.89
N LEU A 335 -16.46 -10.68 -9.75
CA LEU A 335 -15.12 -11.12 -9.31
C LEU A 335 -14.68 -12.46 -9.92
N SER A 336 -15.55 -13.14 -10.67
CA SER A 336 -15.36 -14.53 -11.10
C SER A 336 -14.95 -15.48 -9.97
N LEU A 337 -15.55 -15.29 -8.78
CA LEU A 337 -15.38 -16.15 -7.62
C LEU A 337 -16.64 -16.98 -7.37
N THR A 338 -16.46 -18.20 -6.87
CA THR A 338 -17.54 -19.03 -6.35
C THR A 338 -17.90 -18.63 -4.91
N MET A 339 -19.09 -19.05 -4.45
CA MET A 339 -19.47 -18.86 -3.04
C MET A 339 -18.50 -19.57 -2.08
N GLU A 340 -17.99 -20.75 -2.45
CA GLU A 340 -17.03 -21.49 -1.63
C GLU A 340 -15.70 -20.74 -1.47
N GLU A 341 -15.17 -20.19 -2.58
CA GLU A 341 -13.95 -19.39 -2.58
C GLU A 341 -14.11 -18.10 -1.78
N PHE A 342 -15.28 -17.44 -1.88
CA PHE A 342 -15.59 -16.25 -1.09
C PHE A 342 -15.74 -16.55 0.40
N ASN A 343 -16.44 -17.63 0.77
CA ASN A 343 -16.54 -18.08 2.16
C ASN A 343 -15.17 -18.46 2.73
N TYR A 344 -14.30 -19.06 1.91
CA TYR A 344 -12.89 -19.28 2.26
C TYR A 344 -12.18 -17.95 2.50
N PHE A 345 -12.35 -16.98 1.60
CA PHE A 345 -11.75 -15.65 1.73
C PHE A 345 -12.16 -14.96 3.03
N ILE A 346 -13.47 -14.85 3.33
CA ILE A 346 -13.97 -14.22 4.57
C ILE A 346 -13.34 -14.87 5.80
N ARG A 347 -13.37 -16.21 5.87
CA ARG A 347 -12.87 -16.96 7.03
C ARG A 347 -11.37 -16.76 7.25
N GLU A 348 -10.60 -16.72 6.17
CA GLU A 348 -9.13 -16.67 6.25
C GLU A 348 -8.59 -15.25 6.33
N ALA A 349 -9.18 -14.31 5.61
CA ALA A 349 -8.80 -12.91 5.65
C ALA A 349 -9.18 -12.30 7.00
N LYS A 350 -10.40 -12.54 7.51
CA LYS A 350 -10.88 -11.88 8.75
C LYS A 350 -10.72 -10.36 8.67
N VAL A 351 -11.14 -9.79 7.54
CA VAL A 351 -11.06 -8.35 7.27
C VAL A 351 -11.80 -7.61 8.39
N PRO A 352 -11.15 -6.65 9.08
CA PRO A 352 -11.84 -5.90 10.11
C PRO A 352 -12.89 -4.97 9.50
N GLN A 353 -13.91 -4.63 10.28
CA GLN A 353 -14.97 -3.71 9.86
C GLN A 353 -14.47 -2.25 9.91
N GLN A 354 -14.48 -1.57 8.76
CA GLN A 354 -14.06 -0.17 8.63
C GLN A 354 -15.15 0.82 9.05
N GLN A 355 -16.41 0.39 9.12
CA GLN A 355 -17.60 1.24 9.29
C GLN A 355 -17.65 2.08 10.58
N GLY A 356 -16.79 1.82 11.58
CA GLY A 356 -16.68 2.66 12.80
C GLY A 356 -15.65 3.79 12.71
N TYR A 357 -15.05 3.96 11.53
CA TYR A 357 -13.97 4.89 11.24
C TYR A 357 -14.27 5.76 10.02
N SER A 358 -15.55 6.03 9.74
CA SER A 358 -15.89 7.06 8.77
C SER A 358 -15.29 8.41 9.20
N LEU A 359 -14.98 9.28 8.24
CA LEU A 359 -14.48 10.61 8.56
C LEU A 359 -15.47 11.41 9.43
N GLN A 360 -16.77 11.11 9.33
CA GLN A 360 -17.77 11.68 10.22
C GLN A 360 -17.60 11.21 11.66
N GLU A 361 -17.40 9.91 11.90
CA GLU A 361 -17.24 9.34 13.24
C GLU A 361 -15.88 9.63 13.87
N LEU A 362 -14.85 9.85 13.06
CA LEU A 362 -13.54 10.30 13.56
C LEU A 362 -13.57 11.77 14.01
N CYS A 363 -14.50 12.56 13.47
CA CYS A 363 -14.66 13.99 13.77
C CYS A 363 -15.87 14.33 14.64
N SER A 364 -16.68 13.35 15.04
CA SER A 364 -17.72 13.47 16.06
C SER A 364 -17.13 13.29 17.45
#